data_AF-A0A350G1X7-F1
#
_entry.id   AF-A0A350G1X7-F1
#
_cell.length_a   1.000
_cell.length_b   1.000
_cell.length_c   1.000
_cell.angle_alpha   90.00
_cell.angle_beta   90.00
_cell.angle_gamma   90.00
#
_symmetry.space_group_name_H-M   'P 1'
#
loop_
_entity.id
_entity.type
_entity.pdbx_description
1 polymer ?
#
loop_
_entity_poly.entity_id
_entity_poly.type
_entity_poly.pdbx_seq_one_letter_code
_entity_poly.pdbx_strand_id
1 'polypeptide(L)'
;MSPKKETKKTVKNSTGLSAEEKAAMRETLKERKMAANKEAMEKALHEKIAEMEESDRSLAKRIHAIVTSAAPELTPKTWYGMPAYADADGKVICFFQAASKFGVRYATFGFQPDA
;
A
#
# COMPACT_ATOMS: atom_id res chain seq x y z
N MET A 1 15.33 -42.61 30.77
CA MET A 1 14.75 -42.82 29.43
C MET A 1 13.83 -41.65 29.16
N SER A 2 14.31 -40.62 28.45
CA SER A 2 13.55 -39.39 28.19
C SER A 2 13.17 -39.35 26.71
N PRO A 3 11.90 -39.15 26.33
CA PRO A 3 11.48 -39.19 24.93
C PRO A 3 11.89 -37.89 24.21
N LYS A 4 12.60 -38.04 23.08
CA LYS A 4 12.91 -36.97 22.13
C LYS A 4 11.60 -36.48 21.49
N LYS A 5 11.26 -35.21 21.71
CA LYS A 5 10.12 -34.55 21.06
C LYS A 5 10.53 -34.17 19.63
N GLU A 6 9.92 -34.82 18.66
CA GLU A 6 10.14 -34.58 17.23
C GLU A 6 9.76 -33.14 16.85
N THR A 7 10.68 -32.46 16.19
CA THR A 7 10.51 -31.13 15.61
C THR A 7 9.63 -31.23 14.36
N LYS A 8 8.35 -30.84 14.48
CA LYS A 8 7.47 -30.60 13.32
C LYS A 8 8.01 -29.40 12.54
N LYS A 9 8.70 -29.66 11.42
CA LYS A 9 9.02 -28.65 10.40
C LYS A 9 7.72 -28.16 9.77
N THR A 10 7.28 -26.96 10.14
CA THR A 10 6.27 -26.22 9.38
C THR A 10 6.87 -25.84 8.03
N VAL A 11 6.34 -26.45 6.98
CA VAL A 11 6.64 -26.15 5.58
C VAL A 11 6.23 -24.70 5.31
N LYS A 12 7.22 -23.84 5.02
CA LYS A 12 7.00 -22.50 4.48
C LYS A 12 6.43 -22.66 3.07
N ASN A 13 5.11 -22.49 2.93
CA ASN A 13 4.52 -22.20 1.63
C ASN A 13 4.70 -20.70 1.35
N SER A 14 5.83 -20.32 0.75
CA SER A 14 5.95 -19.02 0.08
C SER A 14 5.24 -19.12 -1.28
N THR A 15 3.92 -19.15 -1.26
CA THR A 15 3.09 -19.09 -2.46
C THR A 15 2.98 -17.64 -2.90
N GLY A 16 3.40 -17.35 -4.13
CA GLY A 16 3.51 -15.98 -4.66
C GLY A 16 2.24 -15.15 -4.64
N LEU A 17 2.38 -13.90 -5.10
CA LEU A 17 1.41 -12.81 -5.00
C LEU A 17 -0.06 -13.26 -5.09
N SER A 18 -0.86 -12.84 -4.10
CA SER A 18 -2.31 -13.06 -4.03
C SER A 18 -3.03 -12.46 -5.25
N ALA A 19 -4.32 -12.79 -5.44
CA ALA A 19 -5.09 -12.23 -6.54
C ALA A 19 -5.19 -10.70 -6.44
N GLU A 20 -5.31 -10.21 -5.21
CA GLU A 20 -5.36 -8.79 -4.86
C GLU A 20 -4.00 -8.14 -5.10
N GLU A 21 -2.90 -8.78 -4.71
CA GLU A 21 -1.54 -8.29 -4.97
C GLU A 21 -1.21 -8.29 -6.47
N LYS A 22 -1.72 -9.24 -7.25
CA LYS A 22 -1.60 -9.27 -8.72
C LYS A 22 -2.46 -8.20 -9.40
N ALA A 23 -3.68 -7.97 -8.93
CA ALA A 23 -4.56 -6.92 -9.44
C ALA A 23 -3.94 -5.55 -9.18
N ALA A 24 -3.45 -5.37 -7.96
CA ALA A 24 -2.68 -4.24 -7.54
C ALA A 24 -1.42 -4.04 -8.42
N MET A 25 -0.70 -5.12 -8.76
CA MET A 25 0.46 -5.04 -9.66
C MET A 25 0.06 -4.58 -11.06
N ARG A 26 -1.09 -5.01 -11.57
CA ARG A 26 -1.63 -4.53 -12.85
C ARG A 26 -2.02 -3.06 -12.80
N GLU A 27 -2.54 -2.57 -11.67
CA GLU A 27 -2.80 -1.14 -11.46
C GLU A 27 -1.49 -0.33 -11.46
N THR A 28 -0.42 -0.81 -10.80
CA THR A 28 0.89 -0.12 -10.83
C THR A 28 1.48 0.04 -12.24
N LEU A 29 1.25 -0.93 -13.13
CA LEU A 29 1.72 -0.84 -14.51
C LEU A 29 0.95 0.22 -15.32
N LYS A 30 -0.32 0.48 -15.00
CA LYS A 30 -1.11 1.56 -15.61
C LYS A 30 -0.70 2.92 -15.04
N GLU A 31 -0.46 2.98 -13.74
CA GLU A 31 -0.04 4.20 -13.02
C GLU A 31 1.33 4.70 -13.47
N ARG A 32 2.27 3.78 -13.76
CA ARG A 32 3.59 4.14 -14.34
C ARG A 32 3.50 4.90 -15.67
N LYS A 33 2.43 4.74 -16.45
CA LYS A 33 2.22 5.49 -17.70
C LYS A 33 1.68 6.90 -17.48
N MET A 34 1.10 7.18 -16.30
CA MET A 34 0.54 8.48 -15.93
C MET A 34 1.54 9.36 -15.15
N ALA A 35 2.78 8.88 -14.98
CA ALA A 35 3.73 9.43 -14.02
C ALA A 35 4.36 10.80 -14.38
N ALA A 36 3.88 11.46 -15.43
CA ALA A 36 4.43 12.74 -15.89
C ALA A 36 3.83 13.98 -15.18
N ASN A 37 2.76 13.85 -14.39
CA ASN A 37 2.13 14.98 -13.71
C ASN A 37 1.75 14.64 -12.26
N LYS A 38 2.33 15.37 -11.29
CA LYS A 38 2.04 15.26 -9.84
C LYS A 38 0.54 15.45 -9.55
N GLU A 39 -0.11 16.40 -10.21
CA GLU A 39 -1.55 16.66 -10.04
C GLU A 39 -2.40 15.47 -10.52
N ALA A 40 -1.98 14.81 -11.61
CA ALA A 40 -2.68 13.62 -12.11
C ALA A 40 -2.51 12.43 -11.17
N MET A 41 -1.33 12.26 -10.56
CA MET A 41 -1.10 11.22 -9.54
C MET A 41 -1.92 11.47 -8.27
N GLU A 42 -1.97 12.72 -7.81
CA GLU A 42 -2.75 13.11 -6.64
C GLU A 42 -4.25 12.94 -6.88
N LYS A 43 -4.74 13.33 -8.06
CA LYS A 43 -6.12 13.07 -8.47
C LYS A 43 -6.44 11.57 -8.48
N ALA A 44 -5.56 10.73 -9.04
CA ALA A 44 -5.75 9.28 -9.05
C ALA A 44 -5.77 8.70 -7.62
N LEU A 45 -4.94 9.23 -6.71
CA LEU A 45 -4.98 8.87 -5.29
C LEU A 45 -6.32 9.25 -4.67
N HIS A 46 -6.84 10.46 -4.92
CA HIS A 46 -8.16 10.87 -4.42
C HIS A 46 -9.30 10.00 -4.96
N GLU A 47 -9.26 9.62 -6.24
CA GLU A 47 -10.21 8.69 -6.84
C GLU A 47 -10.17 7.34 -6.13
N LYS A 48 -8.98 6.79 -5.87
CA LYS A 48 -8.84 5.53 -5.11
C LYS A 48 -9.31 5.65 -3.66
N ILE A 49 -9.06 6.78 -3.00
CA ILE A 49 -9.61 7.03 -1.67
C ILE A 49 -11.15 7.07 -1.71
N ALA A 50 -11.74 7.63 -2.76
CA ALA A 50 -13.19 7.68 -2.92
C ALA A 50 -13.83 6.29 -3.13
N GLU A 51 -13.11 5.33 -3.72
CA GLU A 51 -13.56 3.94 -3.89
C GLU A 51 -13.58 3.12 -2.58
N MET A 52 -12.91 3.57 -1.52
CA MET A 52 -12.79 2.84 -0.26
C MET A 52 -14.10 2.81 0.55
N GLU A 53 -14.25 1.79 1.40
CA GLU A 53 -15.29 1.76 2.44
C GLU A 53 -15.11 2.93 3.42
N GLU A 54 -16.19 3.41 4.05
CA GLU A 54 -16.19 4.68 4.79
C GLU A 54 -15.14 4.74 5.92
N SER A 55 -14.95 3.63 6.64
CA SER A 55 -13.95 3.53 7.70
C SER A 55 -12.52 3.73 7.17
N ASP A 56 -12.15 3.02 6.12
CA ASP A 56 -10.84 3.12 5.47
C ASP A 56 -10.66 4.47 4.74
N ARG A 57 -11.73 4.98 4.12
CA ARG A 57 -11.74 6.27 3.42
C ARG A 57 -11.44 7.42 4.36
N SER A 58 -12.04 7.42 5.55
CA SER A 58 -11.79 8.44 6.58
C SER A 58 -10.33 8.44 7.03
N LEU A 59 -9.77 7.24 7.28
CA LEU A 59 -8.37 7.07 7.64
C LEU A 59 -7.43 7.52 6.51
N ALA A 60 -7.69 7.11 5.27
CA ALA A 60 -6.88 7.46 4.12
C ALA A 60 -6.83 8.97 3.88
N LYS A 61 -7.97 9.67 3.98
CA LYS A 61 -8.03 11.15 3.89
C LYS A 61 -7.19 11.81 4.98
N ARG A 62 -7.28 11.30 6.21
CA ARG A 62 -6.54 11.87 7.35
C ARG A 62 -5.04 11.66 7.20
N ILE A 63 -4.62 10.46 6.80
CA ILE A 63 -3.22 10.15 6.53
C ILE A 63 -2.68 11.03 5.41
N HIS A 64 -3.44 11.18 4.32
CA HIS A 64 -3.05 12.06 3.22
C HIS A 64 -2.79 13.49 3.68
N ALA A 65 -3.72 14.09 4.43
CA ALA A 65 -3.53 15.43 4.97
C ALA A 65 -2.31 15.54 5.91
N ILE A 66 -2.03 14.51 6.71
CA ILE A 66 -0.87 14.49 7.61
C ILE A 66 0.43 14.41 6.79
N VAL A 67 0.52 13.51 5.82
CA VAL A 67 1.73 13.32 5.03
C VAL A 67 2.03 14.55 4.18
N THR A 68 1.04 15.13 3.50
CA THR A 68 1.26 16.34 2.68
C THR A 68 1.58 17.58 3.52
N SER A 69 1.11 17.63 4.77
CA SER A 69 1.49 18.66 5.74
C SER A 69 2.91 18.48 6.28
N ALA A 70 3.31 17.25 6.59
CA ALA A 70 4.57 16.98 7.28
C ALA A 70 5.75 16.83 6.32
N ALA A 71 5.50 16.34 5.11
CA ALA A 71 6.49 16.04 4.08
C ALA A 71 5.97 16.45 2.68
N PRO A 72 5.82 17.76 2.39
CA PRO A 72 5.28 18.28 1.14
C PRO A 72 6.11 17.94 -0.11
N GLU A 73 7.39 17.58 0.08
CA GLU A 73 8.29 17.10 -0.95
C GLU A 73 7.90 15.72 -1.50
N LEU A 74 7.18 14.91 -0.70
CA LEU A 74 6.69 13.62 -1.17
C LEU A 74 5.61 13.81 -2.23
N THR A 75 5.64 12.93 -3.21
CA THR A 75 4.66 12.89 -4.30
C THR A 75 3.57 11.89 -3.97
N PRO A 76 2.32 12.35 -3.74
CA PRO A 76 1.18 11.45 -3.56
C PRO A 76 0.94 10.68 -4.85
N LYS A 77 0.76 9.37 -4.73
CA LYS A 77 0.50 8.49 -5.86
C LYS A 77 -0.31 7.29 -5.42
N THR A 78 -0.89 6.60 -6.40
CA THR A 78 -1.37 5.25 -6.17
C THR A 78 -0.21 4.25 -6.35
N TRP A 79 -0.23 3.22 -5.51
CA TRP A 79 0.71 2.11 -5.56
C TRP A 79 -0.04 0.86 -5.13
N TYR A 80 -0.06 -0.14 -5.99
CA TYR A 80 -0.80 -1.38 -5.74
C TYR A 80 -2.31 -1.11 -5.49
N GLY A 81 -2.86 -0.06 -6.12
CA GLY A 81 -4.23 0.38 -5.91
C GLY A 81 -4.52 0.88 -4.50
N MET A 82 -3.50 1.41 -3.83
CA MET A 82 -3.55 1.98 -2.50
C MET A 82 -2.87 3.36 -2.48
N PRO A 83 -3.24 4.26 -1.58
CA PRO A 83 -2.54 5.53 -1.40
C PRO A 83 -1.10 5.29 -0.94
N ALA A 84 -0.16 5.95 -1.60
CA ALA A 84 1.26 5.92 -1.28
C ALA A 84 1.93 7.26 -1.56
N TYR A 85 3.13 7.42 -1.02
CA TYR A 85 3.89 8.66 -1.09
C TYR A 85 5.33 8.33 -1.45
N ALA A 86 5.81 8.93 -2.53
CA ALA A 86 7.12 8.66 -3.08
C ALA A 86 8.06 9.85 -3.00
N ASP A 87 9.35 9.59 -2.93
CA ASP A 87 10.39 10.61 -3.07
C ASP A 87 10.49 11.13 -4.53
N ALA A 88 11.43 12.04 -4.76
CA ALA A 88 11.68 12.63 -6.08
C ALA A 88 12.13 11.60 -7.12
N ASP A 89 12.73 10.49 -6.71
CA ASP A 89 13.15 9.38 -7.57
C ASP A 89 11.99 8.41 -7.85
N GLY A 90 10.82 8.65 -7.28
CA GLY A 90 9.60 7.88 -7.46
C GLY A 90 9.54 6.60 -6.61
N LYS A 91 10.47 6.44 -5.65
CA LYS A 91 10.50 5.34 -4.69
C LYS A 91 9.50 5.60 -3.58
N VAL A 92 8.66 4.61 -3.30
CA VAL A 92 7.63 4.71 -2.27
C VAL A 92 8.29 4.72 -0.90
N ILE A 93 8.02 5.73 -0.09
CA ILE A 93 8.51 5.86 1.29
C ILE A 93 7.49 5.31 2.26
N CYS A 94 6.22 5.71 2.12
CA CYS A 94 5.12 5.22 2.95
C CYS A 94 3.83 4.98 2.15
N PHE A 95 2.94 4.15 2.71
CA PHE A 95 1.71 3.71 2.05
C PHE A 95 0.62 3.38 3.06
N PHE A 96 -0.64 3.42 2.60
CA PHE A 96 -1.81 3.07 3.39
C PHE A 96 -2.56 1.89 2.77
N GLN A 97 -2.61 0.78 3.50
CA GLN A 97 -3.33 -0.43 3.14
C GLN A 97 -4.68 -0.48 3.85
N ALA A 98 -5.75 -0.31 3.08
CA ALA A 98 -7.13 -0.41 3.55
C ALA A 98 -7.45 -1.82 4.06
N ALA A 99 -8.11 -1.93 5.21
CA ALA A 99 -8.45 -3.21 5.81
C ALA A 99 -9.43 -4.01 4.95
N SER A 100 -10.45 -3.31 4.44
CA SER A 100 -11.53 -3.86 3.60
C SER A 100 -11.01 -4.51 2.32
N LYS A 101 -10.00 -3.93 1.68
CA LYS A 101 -9.41 -4.44 0.43
C LYS A 101 -8.75 -5.81 0.59
N PHE A 102 -8.20 -6.11 1.77
CA PHE A 102 -7.46 -7.35 2.03
C PHE A 102 -8.18 -8.30 3.00
N GLY A 103 -9.40 -7.96 3.44
CA GLY A 103 -10.17 -8.77 4.38
C GLY A 103 -9.47 -8.95 5.73
N VAL A 104 -8.70 -7.96 6.17
CA VAL A 104 -7.97 -7.99 7.44
C VAL A 104 -8.67 -7.14 8.50
N ARG A 105 -8.38 -7.40 9.79
CA ARG A 105 -9.04 -6.70 10.91
C ARG A 105 -8.67 -5.22 11.01
N TYR A 106 -7.45 -4.85 10.63
CA TYR A 106 -6.91 -3.50 10.82
C TYR A 106 -6.23 -3.01 9.55
N ALA A 107 -6.44 -1.74 9.23
CA ALA A 107 -5.73 -1.06 8.18
C ALA A 107 -4.26 -0.85 8.59
N THR A 108 -3.35 -0.81 7.62
CA THR A 108 -1.92 -0.65 7.87
C THR A 108 -1.43 0.65 7.25
N PHE A 109 -0.77 1.49 8.04
CA PHE A 109 0.09 2.54 7.52
C PHE A 109 1.54 2.08 7.67
N GLY A 110 2.23 1.89 6.56
CA GLY A 110 3.55 1.24 6.51
C GLY A 110 4.60 2.09 5.81
N PHE A 111 5.87 1.77 6.07
CA PHE A 111 7.04 2.38 5.44
C PHE A 111 7.83 1.30 4.70
N GLN A 112 8.37 1.62 3.53
CA GLN A 112 9.24 0.69 2.81
C GLN A 112 10.57 0.53 3.58
N PRO A 113 11.04 -0.69 3.87
CA PRO A 113 12.27 -0.90 4.66
C PRO A 113 13.54 -0.40 4.00
N ASP A 114 13.54 -0.33 2.68
CA ASP A 114 14.65 0.13 1.86
C ASP A 114 14.59 1.62 1.55
N ALA A 115 13.53 2.33 1.98
CA ALA A 115 13.28 3.78 1.81
C ALA A 115 14.47 4.65 2.21
#